data_AF-A0A2G8S298-F1
#
_entry.id   AF-A0A2G8S298-F1
#
_cell.length_a   1.000
_cell.length_b   1.000
_cell.length_c   1.000
_cell.angle_alpha   90.00
_cell.angle_beta   90.00
_cell.angle_gamma   90.00
#
_symmetry.space_group_name_H-M   'P 1'
#
loop_
_entity.id
_entity.type
_entity.pdbx_description
1 polymer ?
#
loop_
_entity_poly.entity_id
_entity_poly.type
_entity_poly.pdbx_seq_one_letter_code
_entity_poly.pdbx_strand_id
1 'polypeptide(L)'
;MVGCIARKTNCDVAANGNSGCSVLDKNANSYGLAFNNNGGGFYAMERTNSGVKVWFWPRNSKSIPSDVAKGSSSVNTDKWGAPAAHFPSTSCNMAQHFGPHNIVINLSLCGDWAGQQSIYNQDGCPGSCVDNVNNNPGGFANAYFDIAWLKIYQ
;
A
#
# COMPACT_ATOMS: atom_id res chain seq x y z
N MET A 1 -3.06 18.46 -8.02
CA MET A 1 -2.39 18.58 -6.71
C MET A 1 -2.16 17.16 -6.19
N VAL A 2 -1.06 16.52 -6.58
CA VAL A 2 -0.70 15.18 -6.10
C VAL A 2 0.18 15.38 -4.89
N GLY A 3 -0.34 15.10 -3.71
CA GLY A 3 0.39 15.30 -2.46
C GLY A 3 -0.16 14.35 -1.41
N CYS A 4 0.69 13.46 -0.94
CA CYS A 4 0.39 12.57 0.17
C CYS A 4 0.37 13.35 1.50
N ILE A 5 -0.36 12.85 2.49
CA ILE A 5 -0.36 13.44 3.84
C ILE A 5 0.23 12.41 4.81
N ALA A 6 1.27 12.80 5.55
CA ALA A 6 1.69 12.06 6.74
C ALA A 6 0.57 12.14 7.79
N ARG A 7 0.01 10.99 8.15
CA ARG A 7 -1.07 10.85 9.15
C ARG A 7 -0.50 10.55 10.54
N LYS A 8 0.59 9.77 10.60
CA LYS A 8 1.33 9.44 11.82
C LYS A 8 2.81 9.44 11.52
N THR A 9 3.62 10.02 12.40
CA THR A 9 5.08 10.16 12.22
C THR A 9 5.89 9.28 13.15
N ASN A 10 5.31 8.76 14.23
CA ASN A 10 5.98 7.80 15.10
C ASN A 10 5.79 6.37 14.57
N CYS A 11 6.88 5.71 14.17
CA CYS A 11 6.85 4.34 13.65
C CYS A 11 6.92 3.26 14.74
N ASP A 12 7.22 3.61 16.00
CA ASP A 12 7.36 2.66 17.10
C ASP A 12 6.00 2.08 17.51
N VAL A 13 5.82 0.79 17.22
CA VAL A 13 4.59 0.03 17.51
C VAL A 13 4.30 -0.10 18.99
N ALA A 14 5.32 -0.13 19.85
CA ALA A 14 5.16 -0.22 21.30
C ALA A 14 4.61 1.09 21.89
N ALA A 15 4.90 2.22 21.24
CA ALA A 15 4.47 3.54 21.67
C ALA A 15 3.13 3.99 21.07
N ASN A 16 2.63 3.34 20.00
CA ASN A 16 1.47 3.82 19.24
C ASN A 16 0.36 2.77 19.01
N GLY A 17 0.38 1.66 19.76
CA GLY A 17 -0.63 0.60 19.65
C GLY A 17 -0.62 -0.07 18.28
N ASN A 18 0.57 -0.37 17.76
CA ASN A 18 0.80 -1.01 16.46
C ASN A 18 0.23 -0.26 15.25
N SER A 19 0.03 1.05 15.35
CA SER A 19 -0.51 1.85 14.24
C SER A 19 0.54 2.35 13.26
N GLY A 20 1.82 2.27 13.63
CA GLY A 20 2.95 2.67 12.81
C GLY A 20 2.95 4.15 12.41
N CYS A 21 3.87 4.49 11.52
CA CYS A 21 3.91 5.77 10.84
C CYS A 21 3.26 5.62 9.46
N SER A 22 2.20 6.39 9.20
CA SER A 22 1.34 6.19 8.04
C SER A 22 1.27 7.42 7.16
N VAL A 23 1.17 7.17 5.86
CA VAL A 23 1.00 8.18 4.82
C VAL A 23 -0.23 7.83 4.01
N LEU A 24 -1.12 8.79 3.80
CA LEU A 24 -2.29 8.64 2.94
C LEU A 24 -1.98 9.16 1.54
N ASP A 25 -2.08 8.27 0.54
CA ASP A 25 -2.17 8.69 -0.86
C ASP A 25 -3.58 9.27 -1.12
N LYS A 26 -3.64 10.47 -1.69
CA LYS A 26 -4.90 11.14 -2.03
C LYS A 26 -5.46 10.70 -3.37
N ASN A 27 -4.71 9.93 -4.16
CA ASN A 27 -5.22 9.41 -5.41
C ASN A 27 -6.30 8.37 -5.14
N ALA A 28 -7.55 8.69 -5.50
CA ALA A 28 -8.68 7.78 -5.32
C ALA A 28 -8.47 6.44 -6.04
N ASN A 29 -7.71 6.42 -7.14
CA ASN A 29 -7.41 5.20 -7.89
C ASN A 29 -6.33 4.33 -7.25
N SER A 30 -5.81 4.67 -6.06
CA SER A 30 -4.74 3.92 -5.39
C SER A 30 -5.21 2.64 -4.71
N TYR A 31 -6.50 2.51 -4.40
CA TYR A 31 -7.01 1.35 -3.66
C TYR A 31 -8.45 0.97 -4.01
N GLY A 32 -8.81 -0.29 -3.73
CA GLY A 32 -10.19 -0.78 -3.74
C GLY A 32 -10.90 -0.67 -5.09
N LEU A 33 -12.20 -0.37 -5.05
CA LEU A 33 -13.06 -0.35 -6.22
C LEU A 33 -12.59 0.64 -7.30
N ALA A 34 -12.10 1.82 -6.89
CA ALA A 34 -11.61 2.83 -7.83
C ALA A 34 -10.32 2.38 -8.54
N PHE A 35 -9.41 1.70 -7.82
CA PHE A 35 -8.24 1.06 -8.43
C PHE A 35 -8.67 -0.01 -9.45
N ASN A 36 -9.59 -0.90 -9.09
CA ASN A 36 -10.08 -1.96 -9.97
C ASN A 36 -10.77 -1.41 -11.22
N ASN A 37 -11.67 -0.43 -11.07
CA ASN A 37 -12.37 0.22 -12.19
C ASN A 37 -11.42 0.97 -13.14
N ASN A 38 -10.24 1.36 -12.65
CA ASN A 38 -9.19 1.97 -13.47
C ASN A 38 -8.26 0.92 -14.14
N GLY A 39 -8.50 -0.39 -13.95
CA GLY A 39 -7.62 -1.46 -14.45
C GLY A 39 -6.33 -1.62 -13.65
N GLY A 40 -6.34 -1.15 -12.40
CA GLY A 40 -5.22 -1.19 -11.47
C GLY A 40 -4.13 -0.17 -11.74
N GLY A 41 -2.88 -0.59 -11.59
CA GLY A 41 -1.71 0.26 -11.76
C GLY A 41 -0.41 -0.44 -11.36
N PHE A 42 0.61 0.37 -11.09
CA PHE A 42 1.93 -0.08 -10.67
C PHE A 42 2.22 0.49 -9.28
N TYR A 43 2.62 -0.39 -8.37
CA TYR A 43 3.26 -0.02 -7.11
C TYR A 43 4.75 -0.35 -7.19
N ALA A 44 5.58 0.58 -6.72
CA ALA A 44 7.01 0.33 -6.56
C ALA A 44 7.46 0.81 -5.18
N MET A 45 8.43 0.10 -4.61
CA MET A 45 9.06 0.47 -3.34
C MET A 45 10.57 0.44 -3.50
N GLU A 46 11.21 1.55 -3.13
CA GLU A 46 12.66 1.65 -2.99
C GLU A 46 12.98 1.67 -1.50
N ARG A 47 13.90 0.81 -1.07
CA ARG A 47 14.43 0.81 0.28
C ARG A 47 15.94 0.92 0.23
N THR A 48 16.47 1.89 0.97
CA THR A 48 17.90 2.10 1.18
C THR A 48 18.17 2.41 2.66
N ASN A 49 19.43 2.61 3.03
CA ASN A 49 19.77 3.10 4.37
C ASN A 49 19.29 4.55 4.61
N SER A 50 19.00 5.31 3.55
CA SER A 50 18.50 6.69 3.64
C SER A 50 16.98 6.78 3.81
N GLY A 51 16.26 5.66 3.68
CA GLY A 51 14.81 5.62 3.87
C GLY A 51 14.08 4.64 2.96
N VAL A 52 12.75 4.72 3.03
CA VAL A 52 11.83 3.98 2.17
C VAL A 52 10.99 4.97 1.37
N LYS A 53 10.87 4.74 0.06
CA LYS A 53 9.97 5.48 -0.83
C LYS A 53 8.99 4.50 -1.47
N VAL A 54 7.75 4.93 -1.63
CA VAL A 54 6.70 4.17 -2.32
C VAL A 54 6.09 5.05 -3.41
N TRP A 55 5.96 4.50 -4.61
CA TRP A 55 5.28 5.14 -5.72
C TRP A 55 4.04 4.34 -6.09
N PHE A 56 3.03 5.07 -6.57
CA PHE A 56 1.86 4.52 -7.22
C PHE A 56 1.63 5.26 -8.53
N TRP A 57 1.43 4.49 -9.60
CA TRP A 57 0.97 5.01 -10.88
C TRP A 57 -0.30 4.28 -11.34
N PRO A 58 -1.43 4.99 -11.52
CA PRO A 58 -2.63 4.41 -12.11
C PRO A 58 -2.34 3.84 -13.50
N ARG A 59 -3.01 2.75 -13.90
CA ARG A 59 -2.81 2.01 -15.17
C ARG A 59 -2.66 2.91 -16.40
N ASN A 60 -3.49 3.94 -16.49
CA ASN A 60 -3.56 4.84 -17.65
C ASN A 60 -2.74 6.13 -17.48
N SER A 61 -1.89 6.20 -16.45
CA SER A 61 -1.09 7.40 -16.19
C SER A 61 0.02 7.56 -17.23
N LYS A 62 0.15 8.78 -17.76
CA LYS A 62 1.27 9.15 -18.65
C LYS A 62 2.60 9.32 -17.91
N SER A 63 2.57 9.33 -16.58
CA SER A 63 3.76 9.46 -15.74
C SER A 63 4.39 8.14 -15.33
N ILE A 64 3.89 6.99 -15.82
CA ILE A 64 4.53 5.69 -15.56
C ILE A 64 5.90 5.69 -16.24
N PRO A 65 7.00 5.55 -15.48
CA PRO A 65 8.33 5.43 -16.05
C PRO A 65 8.44 4.22 -16.98
N SER A 66 9.20 4.34 -18.07
CA SER A 66 9.26 3.29 -19.09
C SER A 66 9.87 1.98 -18.59
N ASP A 67 10.81 2.07 -17.64
CA ASP A 67 11.45 0.93 -16.98
C ASP A 67 10.45 0.17 -16.08
N VAL A 68 9.55 0.89 -15.40
CA VAL A 68 8.41 0.31 -14.67
C VAL A 68 7.42 -0.32 -15.64
N ALA A 69 6.91 0.43 -16.63
CA ALA A 69 5.86 -0.04 -17.54
C ALA A 69 6.26 -1.31 -18.31
N LYS A 70 7.53 -1.41 -18.72
CA LYS A 70 8.05 -2.54 -19.49
C LYS A 70 8.62 -3.65 -18.60
N GLY A 71 8.73 -3.43 -17.29
CA GLY A 71 9.47 -4.32 -16.39
C GLY A 71 10.89 -4.56 -16.91
N SER A 72 11.64 -3.50 -17.18
CA SER A 72 13.01 -3.58 -17.67
C SER A 72 13.92 -4.37 -16.73
N SER A 73 15.06 -4.87 -17.21
CA SER A 73 16.04 -5.56 -16.36
C SER A 73 16.84 -4.63 -15.43
N SER A 74 16.81 -3.32 -15.71
CA SER A 74 17.37 -2.27 -14.86
C SER A 74 16.38 -1.13 -14.71
N VAL A 75 16.49 -0.41 -13.57
CA VAL A 75 15.61 0.70 -13.20
C VAL A 75 16.43 1.90 -12.71
N ASN A 76 15.87 3.11 -12.83
CA ASN A 76 16.46 4.31 -12.23
C ASN A 76 15.38 5.10 -11.47
N THR A 77 15.40 4.96 -10.15
CA THR A 77 14.43 5.56 -9.24
C THR A 77 14.51 7.09 -9.16
N ASP A 78 15.65 7.71 -9.50
CA ASP A 78 15.78 9.17 -9.57
C ASP A 78 14.91 9.78 -10.68
N LYS A 79 14.52 8.97 -11.67
CA LYS A 79 13.66 9.38 -12.79
C LYS A 79 12.18 9.10 -12.57
N TRP A 80 11.80 8.55 -11.41
CA TRP A 80 10.42 8.16 -11.11
C TRP A 80 9.56 9.31 -10.58
N GLY A 81 10.16 10.47 -10.32
CA GLY A 81 9.48 11.65 -9.79
C GLY A 81 9.14 11.51 -8.31
N ALA A 82 8.25 12.38 -7.83
CA ALA A 82 7.88 12.42 -6.42
C ALA A 82 7.16 11.13 -5.98
N PRO A 83 7.57 10.50 -4.87
CA PRO A 83 6.89 9.32 -4.34
C PRO A 83 5.54 9.66 -3.71
N ALA A 84 4.64 8.68 -3.71
CA ALA A 84 3.36 8.73 -3.00
C ALA A 84 3.53 8.58 -1.47
N ALA A 85 4.65 8.00 -1.01
CA ALA A 85 5.05 8.05 0.38
C ALA A 85 6.58 8.09 0.52
N HIS A 86 7.07 8.86 1.48
CA HIS A 86 8.49 8.96 1.78
C HIS A 86 8.72 8.89 3.28
N PHE A 87 9.50 7.88 3.70
CA PHE A 87 9.90 7.62 5.07
C PHE A 87 11.42 7.85 5.17
N PRO A 88 11.87 9.09 5.41
CA PRO A 88 13.30 9.41 5.45
C PRO A 88 13.94 8.88 6.73
N SER A 89 15.26 8.65 6.69
CA SER A 89 16.05 8.25 7.86
C SER A 89 16.36 9.38 8.85
N THR A 90 15.78 10.58 8.68
CA THR A 90 16.10 11.79 9.46
C THR A 90 15.96 11.59 10.97
N SER A 91 14.98 10.79 11.40
CA SER A 91 14.73 10.49 12.82
C SER A 91 14.59 8.99 13.09
N CYS A 92 15.00 8.14 12.14
CA CYS A 92 14.85 6.69 12.20
C CYS A 92 16.02 6.03 11.46
N ASN A 93 16.87 5.30 12.20
CA ASN A 93 17.98 4.59 11.59
C ASN A 93 17.49 3.31 10.91
N MET A 94 17.37 3.34 9.58
CA MET A 94 16.83 2.23 8.80
C MET A 94 17.62 0.92 8.98
N ALA A 95 18.95 1.01 9.13
CA ALA A 95 19.80 -0.17 9.28
C ALA A 95 19.64 -0.86 10.65
N GLN A 96 19.20 -0.12 11.68
CA GLN A 96 18.93 -0.69 13.01
C GLN A 96 17.54 -1.32 13.11
N HIS A 97 16.57 -0.86 12.32
CA HIS A 97 15.18 -1.29 12.42
C HIS A 97 14.75 -2.28 11.32
N PHE A 98 15.49 -2.36 10.21
CA PHE A 98 15.10 -3.22 9.09
C PHE A 98 16.22 -4.19 8.71
N GLY A 99 15.92 -5.50 8.81
CA GLY A 99 16.77 -6.59 8.30
C GLY A 99 16.33 -7.09 6.91
N PRO A 100 16.75 -8.31 6.52
CA PRO A 100 16.16 -9.03 5.39
C PRO A 100 14.66 -9.24 5.60
N HIS A 101 13.86 -9.02 4.56
CA HIS A 101 12.40 -9.20 4.60
C HIS A 101 11.94 -10.16 3.51
N ASN A 102 10.84 -10.86 3.79
CA ASN A 102 10.07 -11.58 2.79
C ASN A 102 9.00 -10.65 2.22
N ILE A 103 8.68 -10.84 0.94
CA ILE A 103 7.49 -10.21 0.35
C ILE A 103 6.30 -11.10 0.66
N VAL A 104 5.24 -10.51 1.22
CA VAL A 104 3.98 -11.21 1.54
C VAL A 104 2.84 -10.51 0.81
N ILE A 105 2.01 -11.28 0.12
CA ILE A 105 0.76 -10.83 -0.50
C ILE A 105 -0.34 -11.73 0.06
N ASN A 106 -1.31 -11.16 0.78
CA ASN A 106 -2.36 -11.91 1.44
C ASN A 106 -3.71 -11.20 1.36
N LEU A 107 -4.77 -11.98 1.49
CA LEU A 107 -6.14 -11.52 1.70
C LEU A 107 -6.62 -12.12 3.03
N SER A 108 -6.97 -11.28 4.00
CA SER A 108 -7.58 -11.70 5.26
C SER A 108 -8.89 -10.96 5.45
N LEU A 109 -9.81 -11.56 6.21
CA LEU A 109 -11.14 -11.01 6.46
C LEU A 109 -11.29 -10.71 7.95
N CYS A 110 -11.87 -9.56 8.27
CA CYS A 110 -12.07 -9.07 9.63
C CYS A 110 -10.75 -8.89 10.41
N GLY A 111 -10.55 -9.68 11.46
CA GLY A 111 -9.36 -9.63 12.32
C GLY A 111 -9.22 -8.31 13.10
N ASP A 112 -8.00 -8.08 13.58
CA ASP A 112 -7.68 -7.03 14.54
C ASP A 112 -7.88 -5.60 14.01
N TRP A 113 -8.03 -5.43 12.69
CA TRP A 113 -8.31 -4.14 12.08
C TRP A 113 -9.70 -4.09 11.44
N ALA A 114 -9.91 -4.76 10.31
CA ALA A 114 -11.17 -4.67 9.56
C ALA A 114 -12.36 -5.28 10.31
N GLY A 115 -12.10 -6.13 11.31
CA GLY A 115 -13.13 -6.73 12.18
C GLY A 115 -13.54 -5.85 13.35
N GLN A 116 -12.83 -4.76 13.64
CA GLN A 116 -13.23 -3.83 14.70
C GLN A 116 -14.56 -3.17 14.32
N GLN A 117 -15.56 -3.31 15.18
CA GLN A 117 -16.93 -2.85 14.90
C GLN A 117 -17.01 -1.36 14.55
N SER A 118 -16.18 -0.52 15.21
CA SER A 118 -16.12 0.92 14.93
C SER A 118 -15.63 1.21 13.51
N ILE A 119 -14.66 0.46 13.02
CA ILE A 119 -14.06 0.63 11.68
C ILE A 119 -15.00 0.05 10.62
N TYR A 120 -15.49 -1.17 10.86
CA TYR A 120 -16.41 -1.85 9.95
C TYR A 120 -17.70 -1.04 9.72
N ASN A 121 -18.29 -0.49 10.78
CA ASN A 121 -19.50 0.34 10.66
C ASN A 121 -19.22 1.73 10.08
N GLN A 122 -18.04 2.29 10.34
CA GLN A 122 -17.65 3.59 9.79
C GLN A 122 -17.62 3.56 8.26
N ASP A 123 -17.26 2.42 7.68
CA ASP A 123 -17.27 2.21 6.23
C ASP A 123 -18.66 1.83 5.67
N GLY A 124 -19.70 1.91 6.50
CA GLY A 124 -21.09 1.69 6.10
C GLY A 124 -21.48 0.21 5.98
N CYS A 125 -20.64 -0.71 6.46
CA CYS A 125 -20.96 -2.13 6.43
C CYS A 125 -21.96 -2.50 7.54
N PRO A 126 -23.03 -3.26 7.25
CA PRO A 126 -24.05 -3.60 8.24
C PRO A 126 -23.64 -4.82 9.10
N GLY A 127 -24.18 -4.88 10.32
CA GLY A 127 -24.00 -6.03 11.23
C GLY A 127 -22.59 -6.18 11.76
N SER A 128 -22.16 -7.40 12.07
CA SER A 128 -20.76 -7.69 12.41
C SER A 128 -19.98 -8.16 11.18
N CYS A 129 -18.68 -7.90 11.16
CA CYS A 129 -17.82 -8.36 10.06
C CYS A 129 -17.87 -9.89 9.89
N VAL A 130 -17.81 -10.62 11.00
CA VAL A 130 -17.81 -12.10 10.99
C VAL A 130 -19.13 -12.64 10.45
N ASP A 131 -20.27 -12.05 10.83
CA ASP A 131 -21.58 -12.49 10.32
C ASP A 131 -21.71 -12.23 8.83
N ASN A 132 -21.24 -11.09 8.32
CA ASN A 132 -21.25 -10.82 6.88
C ASN A 132 -20.35 -11.79 6.11
N VAL A 133 -19.14 -12.06 6.61
CA VAL A 133 -18.22 -13.02 5.98
C VAL A 133 -18.83 -14.43 5.91
N ASN A 134 -19.45 -14.88 7.00
CA ASN A 134 -20.02 -16.23 7.07
C ASN A 134 -21.26 -16.39 6.18
N ASN A 135 -22.10 -15.35 6.09
CA ASN A 135 -23.44 -15.47 5.50
C ASN A 135 -23.56 -14.86 4.09
N ASN A 136 -22.53 -14.17 3.59
CA ASN A 136 -22.56 -13.53 2.27
C ASN A 136 -21.37 -13.95 1.38
N PRO A 137 -21.21 -15.26 1.06
CA PRO A 137 -20.08 -15.72 0.26
C PRO A 137 -20.02 -15.09 -1.14
N GLY A 138 -21.19 -14.78 -1.73
CA GLY A 138 -21.28 -14.11 -3.03
C GLY A 138 -20.71 -12.69 -3.03
N GLY A 139 -20.67 -12.02 -1.87
CA GLY A 139 -20.10 -10.68 -1.70
C GLY A 139 -18.58 -10.60 -1.94
N PHE A 140 -17.89 -11.74 -1.95
CA PHE A 140 -16.43 -11.82 -2.09
C PHE A 140 -15.96 -12.23 -3.48
N ALA A 141 -16.86 -12.27 -4.48
CA ALA A 141 -16.50 -12.65 -5.86
C ALA A 141 -15.38 -11.78 -6.45
N ASN A 142 -15.25 -10.53 -6.00
CA ASN A 142 -14.22 -9.57 -6.44
C ASN A 142 -13.07 -9.41 -5.43
N ALA A 143 -12.97 -10.28 -4.41
CA ALA A 143 -11.92 -10.25 -3.40
C ALA A 143 -10.74 -11.15 -3.81
N TYR A 144 -9.97 -10.74 -4.82
CA TYR A 144 -8.81 -11.47 -5.32
C TYR A 144 -7.69 -10.51 -5.77
N PHE A 145 -6.48 -11.06 -5.93
CA PHE A 145 -5.38 -10.36 -6.59
C PHE A 145 -5.22 -10.89 -8.01
N ASP A 146 -5.12 -9.99 -8.98
CA ASP A 146 -4.65 -10.28 -10.33
C ASP A 146 -3.34 -9.52 -10.55
N ILE A 147 -2.23 -10.27 -10.51
CA ILE A 147 -0.87 -9.72 -10.53
C ILE A 147 -0.20 -10.15 -11.82
N ALA A 148 0.02 -9.19 -12.72
CA ALA A 148 0.71 -9.44 -13.97
C ALA A 148 2.18 -9.85 -13.77
N TRP A 149 2.88 -9.18 -12.85
CA TRP A 149 4.25 -9.53 -12.49
C TRP A 149 4.67 -8.90 -11.16
N LEU A 150 5.70 -9.50 -10.57
CA LEU A 150 6.46 -8.96 -9.45
C LEU A 150 7.95 -9.04 -9.82
N LYS A 151 8.67 -7.92 -9.71
CA LYS A 151 10.09 -7.82 -10.05
C LYS A 151 10.87 -7.20 -8.91
N ILE A 152 12.08 -7.71 -8.69
CA ILE A 152 12.99 -7.26 -7.63
C ILE A 152 14.30 -6.83 -8.29
N TYR A 153 14.84 -5.70 -7.84
CA TYR A 153 16.11 -5.14 -8.29
C TYR A 153 17.00 -4.91 -7.07
N GLN A 154 18.32 -4.97 -7.25
CA GLN A 154 19.33 -4.73 -6.22
C GLN A 154 20.48 -3.91 -6.79
#